data_AF-A0A7L3GZX1-F1
#
_entry.id   AF-A0A7L3GZX1-F1
#
_cell.length_a   1.000
_cell.length_b   1.000
_cell.length_c   1.000
_cell.angle_alpha   90.00
_cell.angle_beta   90.00
_cell.angle_gamma   90.00
#
_symmetry.space_group_name_H-M   'P 1'
#
loop_
_entity.id
_entity.type
_entity.pdbx_description
1 polymer ?
#
loop_
_entity_poly.entity_id
_entity_poly.type
_entity_poly.pdbx_seq_one_letter_code
_entity_poly.pdbx_strand_id
1 'polypeptide(L)'
;VYRMKFNETYAEMNKGTNEWKTVLGGVLFFLGFTGLILIWQKHFMYGPIPHTFSDEWVSAQTKRMLDMRVNPVEGISAQWDFDKNEWKK
;
A
#
# COMPACT_ATOMS: atom_id res chain seq x y z
N VAL A 1 -46.66 34.25 2.62
CA VAL A 1 -47.11 33.26 1.61
C VAL A 1 -45.99 32.33 1.18
N TYR A 2 -44.77 32.81 0.88
CA TYR A 2 -43.64 31.97 0.44
C TYR A 2 -43.38 30.75 1.33
N ARG A 3 -43.20 30.92 2.64
CA ARG A 3 -42.98 29.82 3.61
C ARG A 3 -44.17 28.88 3.81
N MET A 4 -45.37 29.26 3.38
CA MET A 4 -46.53 28.36 3.38
C MET A 4 -46.51 27.41 2.17
N LYS A 5 -45.78 27.77 1.10
CA LYS A 5 -45.67 26.99 -0.14
C LYS A 5 -44.31 26.28 -0.27
N PHE A 6 -43.25 26.83 0.33
CA PHE A 6 -41.89 26.32 0.23
C PHE A 6 -41.21 26.32 1.60
N ASN A 7 -40.68 25.15 1.99
CA ASN A 7 -40.02 24.97 3.28
C ASN A 7 -38.66 25.69 3.34
N GLU A 8 -37.89 25.63 2.26
CA GLU A 8 -36.54 26.23 2.14
C GLU A 8 -36.44 27.18 0.95
N THR A 9 -35.59 28.20 1.07
CA THR A 9 -35.17 29.06 -0.03
C THR A 9 -34.06 28.39 -0.85
N TYR A 10 -33.85 28.85 -2.09
CA TYR A 10 -32.72 28.37 -2.90
C TYR A 10 -31.36 28.54 -2.22
N ALA A 11 -31.18 29.57 -1.39
CA ALA A 11 -29.95 29.77 -0.62
C ALA A 11 -29.77 28.74 0.51
N GLU A 12 -30.87 28.31 1.14
CA GLU A 12 -30.86 27.27 2.18
C GLU A 12 -30.61 25.89 1.57
N MET A 13 -31.26 25.57 0.46
CA MET A 13 -31.08 24.29 -0.25
C MET A 13 -29.66 24.11 -0.80
N ASN A 14 -29.03 25.20 -1.27
CA ASN A 14 -27.68 25.18 -1.82
C ASN A 14 -26.60 25.43 -0.77
N LYS A 15 -26.95 25.49 0.51
CA LYS A 15 -25.97 25.66 1.58
C LYS A 15 -25.13 24.39 1.71
N GLY A 16 -23.83 24.51 1.43
CA GLY A 16 -22.89 23.40 1.59
C GLY A 16 -22.80 22.90 3.05
N THR A 17 -22.50 21.62 3.21
CA THR A 17 -22.29 20.98 4.52
C THR A 17 -20.80 20.73 4.79
N ASN A 18 -20.45 20.49 6.05
CA ASN A 18 -19.09 20.08 6.45
C ASN A 18 -18.95 18.56 6.57
N GLU A 19 -19.90 17.79 6.04
CA GLU A 19 -19.93 16.32 6.19
C GLU A 19 -18.68 15.63 5.67
N TRP A 20 -18.03 16.20 4.65
CA TRP A 20 -16.78 15.69 4.10
C TRP A 20 -15.69 15.55 5.17
N LYS A 21 -15.67 16.40 6.21
CA LYS A 21 -14.72 16.31 7.32
C LYS A 21 -14.98 15.08 8.17
N THR A 22 -16.26 14.80 8.46
CA THR A 22 -16.67 13.61 9.20
C THR A 22 -16.37 12.35 8.41
N VAL A 23 -16.66 12.36 7.10
CA VAL A 23 -16.35 11.23 6.21
C VAL A 23 -14.85 10.94 6.19
N LEU A 24 -14.02 11.95 5.92
CA LEU A 24 -12.57 11.76 5.91
C LEU A 24 -12.03 11.35 7.28
N GLY A 25 -12.50 11.96 8.37
CA GLY A 25 -12.11 11.60 9.72
C GLY A 25 -12.44 10.15 10.06
N GLY A 26 -13.66 9.70 9.73
CA GLY A 26 -14.09 8.31 9.92
C GLY A 26 -13.24 7.33 9.12
N VAL A 27 -12.99 7.61 7.84
CA VAL A 27 -12.16 6.75 6.98
C VAL A 27 -10.73 6.62 7.54
N LEU A 28 -10.08 7.75 7.88
CA LEU A 28 -8.72 7.73 8.41
C LEU A 28 -8.63 7.03 9.77
N PHE A 29 -9.64 7.20 10.62
CA PHE A 29 -9.72 6.50 11.90
C PHE A 29 -9.75 4.97 11.70
N PHE A 30 -10.63 4.47 10.83
CA PHE A 30 -10.74 3.04 10.59
C PHE A 30 -9.51 2.47 9.88
N LEU A 31 -8.88 3.22 8.97
CA LEU A 31 -7.59 2.82 8.38
C LEU A 31 -6.50 2.68 9.45
N GLY A 32 -6.41 3.63 10.38
CA GLY A 32 -5.49 3.56 11.52
C GLY A 32 -5.80 2.36 12.44
N PHE A 33 -7.08 2.12 12.72
CA PHE A 33 -7.52 0.98 13.52
C PHE A 33 -7.18 -0.37 12.87
N THR A 34 -7.35 -0.49 11.55
CA THR A 34 -6.89 -1.68 10.80
C THR A 34 -5.38 -1.91 10.98
N GLY A 35 -4.57 -0.85 11.00
CA GLY A 35 -3.14 -0.94 11.30
C GLY A 35 -2.85 -1.58 12.66
N LEU A 36 -3.63 -1.25 13.70
CA LEU A 36 -3.49 -1.87 15.03
C LEU A 36 -3.81 -3.37 15.00
N ILE A 37 -4.84 -3.77 14.25
CA ILE A 37 -5.18 -5.19 14.09
C ILE A 37 -4.03 -5.95 13.41
N LEU A 38 -3.42 -5.38 12.36
CA LEU A 38 -2.30 -6.02 11.66
C LEU A 38 -1.08 -6.20 12.57
N ILE A 39 -0.77 -5.21 13.43
CA ILE A 39 0.30 -5.33 14.43
C ILE A 39 0.01 -6.48 15.40
N TRP A 40 -1.23 -6.56 15.90
CA TRP A 40 -1.65 -7.64 16.78
C TRP A 40 -1.52 -9.02 16.11
N GLN A 41 -2.00 -9.17 14.87
CA GLN A 41 -1.84 -10.41 14.10
C GLN A 41 -0.38 -10.79 13.92
N LYS A 42 0.49 -9.82 13.57
CA LYS A 42 1.92 -10.06 13.35
C LYS A 42 2.67 -10.46 14.63
N HIS A 43 2.21 -9.99 15.79
CA HIS A 43 2.86 -10.28 17.07
C HIS A 43 2.41 -11.61 17.68
N PHE A 44 1.11 -11.92 17.59
CA PHE A 44 0.53 -13.05 18.32
C PHE A 44 0.11 -14.24 17.45
N MET A 45 -0.15 -14.05 16.15
CA MET A 45 -0.66 -15.11 15.27
C MET A 45 0.39 -15.62 14.27
N TYR A 46 1.17 -14.72 13.66
CA TYR A 46 2.12 -15.12 12.62
C TYR A 46 3.40 -15.71 13.21
N GLY A 47 3.72 -16.93 12.79
CA GLY A 47 4.97 -17.61 13.10
C GLY A 47 6.20 -16.97 12.44
N PRO A 48 7.39 -17.56 12.65
CA PRO A 48 8.62 -17.07 12.02
C PRO A 48 8.52 -17.21 10.49
N ILE A 49 9.08 -16.23 9.78
CA ILE A 49 9.23 -16.32 8.33
C ILE A 49 10.22 -17.45 7.98
N PRO A 50 10.09 -18.11 6.82
CA PRO A 50 11.02 -19.15 6.40
C PRO A 50 12.46 -18.65 6.34
N HIS A 51 13.43 -19.52 6.62
CA HIS A 51 14.86 -19.20 6.56
C HIS A 51 15.33 -18.68 5.18
N THR A 52 14.57 -18.99 4.11
CA THR A 52 14.83 -18.52 2.74
C THR A 52 14.72 -17.01 2.57
N PHE A 53 14.15 -16.31 3.56
CA PHE A 53 14.09 -14.85 3.62
C PHE A 53 15.26 -14.22 4.41
N SER A 54 16.23 -15.02 4.86
CA SER A 54 17.48 -14.48 5.43
C SER A 54 18.32 -13.80 4.35
N ASP A 55 19.06 -12.76 4.72
CA ASP A 55 19.85 -11.97 3.77
C ASP A 55 20.88 -12.82 3.01
N GLU A 56 21.52 -13.78 3.68
CA GLU A 56 22.45 -14.73 3.07
C GLU A 56 21.73 -15.59 2.01
N TRP A 57 20.58 -16.17 2.34
CA TRP A 57 19.84 -17.00 1.40
C TRP A 57 19.32 -16.17 0.22
N VAL A 58 18.78 -14.98 0.47
CA VAL A 58 18.26 -14.09 -0.57
C VAL A 58 19.39 -13.66 -1.51
N SER A 59 20.58 -13.33 -1.00
CA SER A 59 21.72 -12.97 -1.84
C SER A 59 22.23 -14.16 -2.68
N ALA A 60 22.38 -15.34 -2.09
CA ALA A 60 22.76 -16.56 -2.80
C ALA A 60 21.73 -16.95 -3.86
N GLN A 61 20.44 -16.87 -3.52
CA GLN A 61 19.34 -17.13 -4.44
C GLN A 61 19.31 -16.11 -5.59
N THR A 62 19.52 -14.82 -5.30
CA THR A 62 19.58 -13.76 -6.32
C THR A 62 20.74 -14.01 -7.28
N LYS A 63 21.94 -14.34 -6.77
CA LYS A 63 23.07 -14.72 -7.61
C LYS A 63 22.73 -15.92 -8.51
N ARG A 64 22.14 -16.98 -7.96
CA ARG A 64 21.70 -18.14 -8.73
C ARG A 64 20.68 -17.76 -9.82
N MET A 65 19.74 -16.85 -9.54
CA MET A 65 18.78 -16.36 -10.54
C MET A 65 19.47 -15.62 -11.69
N LEU A 66 20.49 -14.81 -11.38
CA LEU A 66 21.30 -14.12 -12.39
C LEU A 66 22.14 -15.11 -13.21
N ASP A 67 22.75 -16.11 -12.57
CA ASP A 67 23.53 -17.17 -13.22
C ASP A 67 22.66 -17.97 -14.20
N MET A 68 21.40 -18.24 -13.82
CA MET A 68 20.41 -18.90 -14.68
C MET A 68 19.75 -17.95 -15.70
N ARG A 69 20.13 -16.67 -15.75
CA ARG A 69 19.56 -15.65 -16.65
C ARG A 69 18.04 -15.54 -16.54
N VAL A 70 17.49 -15.60 -15.32
CA VAL A 70 16.04 -15.47 -15.08
C VAL A 70 15.52 -14.13 -15.63
N ASN A 71 14.48 -14.18 -16.46
CA ASN A 71 13.84 -13.03 -17.11
C ASN A 71 14.84 -12.03 -17.74
N PRO A 72 15.59 -12.44 -18.79
CA PRO A 72 16.74 -11.69 -19.27
C PRO A 72 16.42 -10.52 -20.20
N VAL A 73 15.17 -10.37 -20.67
CA VAL A 73 14.79 -9.30 -21.62
C VAL A 73 14.36 -8.03 -20.89
N GLU A 74 13.40 -8.14 -19.96
CA GLU A 74 12.81 -6.98 -19.26
C GLU A 74 12.87 -7.11 -17.73
N GLY A 75 13.26 -8.29 -17.22
CA GLY A 75 13.19 -8.61 -15.80
C GLY A 75 14.52 -8.50 -15.07
N ILE A 76 14.65 -9.27 -13.98
CA ILE A 76 15.76 -9.17 -13.04
C ILE A 76 17.15 -9.27 -13.69
N SER A 77 17.37 -10.26 -14.58
CA SER A 77 18.67 -10.40 -15.25
C SER A 77 18.90 -9.29 -16.28
N ALA A 78 17.84 -8.70 -16.83
CA ALA A 78 17.99 -7.54 -17.72
C ALA A 78 18.53 -6.30 -16.99
N GLN A 79 18.28 -6.20 -15.68
CA GLN A 79 18.73 -5.09 -14.83
C GLN A 79 20.13 -5.31 -14.23
N TRP A 80 20.77 -6.45 -14.48
CA TRP A 80 22.14 -6.74 -14.03
C TRP A 80 23.16 -6.51 -15.14
N ASP A 81 24.24 -5.80 -14.84
CA ASP A 81 25.40 -5.65 -15.71
C ASP A 81 26.36 -6.81 -15.43
N PHE A 82 26.38 -7.79 -16.33
CA PHE A 82 27.23 -8.98 -16.21
C PHE A 82 28.71 -8.69 -16.47
N ASP A 83 29.04 -7.59 -17.16
CA ASP A 83 30.42 -7.22 -17.44
C ASP A 83 31.04 -6.55 -16.21
N LYS A 84 30.26 -5.75 -15.48
CA LYS A 84 30.71 -5.02 -14.29
C LYS A 84 30.36 -5.68 -12.97
N ASN A 85 29.54 -6.75 -12.99
CA ASN A 85 29.01 -7.41 -11.81
C ASN A 85 28.32 -6.44 -10.83
N GLU A 86 27.48 -5.56 -11.36
CA GLU A 86 26.68 -4.61 -10.58
C GLU A 86 25.27 -4.44 -11.16
N TRP A 87 24.35 -3.89 -10.36
CA TRP A 87 23.04 -3.49 -10.88
C TRP A 87 23.18 -2.27 -11.80
N LYS A 88 22.47 -2.30 -12.92
CA LYS A 88 22.39 -1.15 -13.83
C LYS A 88 21.78 0.05 -13.11
N LYS A 89 22.30 1.25 -13.40
CA LYS A 89 21.84 2.52 -12.85
C LYS A 89 20.72 3.12 -13.69
#